data_AF-A0A9D6F4L6-F1
#
_entry.id   AF-A0A9D6F4L6-F1
#
_cell.length_a   1.000
_cell.length_b   1.000
_cell.length_c   1.000
_cell.angle_alpha   90.00
_cell.angle_beta   90.00
_cell.angle_gamma   90.00
#
_symmetry.space_group_name_H-M   'P 1'
#
loop_
_entity.id
_entity.type
_entity.pdbx_description
1 polymer ?
#
loop_
_entity_poly.entity_id
_entity_poly.type
_entity_poly.pdbx_seq_one_letter_code
_entity_poly.pdbx_strand_id
1 'polypeptide(L)'
;MLVFNCPKCDTKMQAAEEYAGKTTVCPECNASTQIPSTDAISADPKVSVPTSAPADGITTPDQTQTRKKPAGAGRDDDDDDDRPRRRDRGAADAKKAGMGAGMIVLLVVGIVSCVLCVPAILIALLLPAVQKVREAASRTQAMNNMKQIGIAVHNHNDNFKTLPSPRLNPQLVGAQRQAELSWRVSILPFVEQAFLLQQINKNGDWDSPENRAFLSRQPVVFMLPSKQGPGAQDTHFQYFTGPNTLFWAVPF
;
A
#
# COMPACT_ATOMS: atom_id res chain seq x y z
N MET A 1 17.67 -24.75 -8.93
CA MET A 1 18.84 -24.03 -9.51
C MET A 1 19.21 -22.91 -8.57
N LEU A 2 20.47 -22.85 -8.13
CA LEU A 2 20.98 -21.85 -7.20
C LEU A 2 21.39 -20.59 -7.97
N VAL A 3 20.91 -19.43 -7.52
CA VAL A 3 21.29 -18.12 -8.06
C VAL A 3 22.12 -17.39 -7.01
N PHE A 4 23.31 -16.93 -7.40
CA PHE A 4 24.23 -16.23 -6.50
C PHE A 4 25.07 -15.21 -7.29
N ASN A 5 25.61 -14.22 -6.59
CA ASN A 5 26.42 -13.19 -7.23
C ASN A 5 27.91 -13.53 -7.07
N CYS A 6 28.70 -13.24 -8.10
CA CYS A 6 30.15 -13.34 -8.00
C CYS A 6 30.68 -12.32 -6.97
N PRO A 7 31.48 -12.73 -5.97
CA PRO A 7 31.98 -11.82 -4.94
C PRO A 7 32.98 -10.77 -5.45
N LYS A 8 33.47 -10.90 -6.68
CA LYS A 8 34.48 -10.00 -7.28
C LYS A 8 33.88 -8.94 -8.18
N CYS A 9 32.90 -9.29 -9.02
CA CYS A 9 32.32 -8.39 -10.02
C CYS A 9 30.80 -8.25 -9.93
N ASP A 10 30.18 -8.90 -8.94
CA ASP A 10 28.73 -8.88 -8.68
C ASP A 10 27.84 -9.41 -9.83
N THR A 11 28.44 -10.04 -10.84
CA THR A 11 27.70 -10.71 -11.91
C THR A 11 26.86 -11.85 -11.35
N LYS A 12 25.57 -11.90 -11.74
CA LYS A 12 24.66 -12.99 -11.38
C LYS A 12 25.06 -14.29 -12.08
N MET A 13 25.30 -15.33 -11.28
CA MET A 13 25.66 -16.67 -11.73
C MET A 13 24.57 -17.66 -11.32
N GLN A 14 24.40 -18.70 -12.12
CA GLN A 14 23.44 -19.77 -11.87
C GLN A 14 24.13 -21.12 -11.96
N ALA A 15 23.87 -22.01 -11.01
CA ALA A 15 24.37 -23.37 -11.03
C ALA A 15 23.25 -24.34 -10.62
N ALA A 16 23.29 -25.57 -11.14
CA ALA A 16 22.41 -26.61 -10.66
C ALA A 16 22.76 -26.97 -9.20
N GLU A 17 21.75 -27.38 -8.42
CA GLU A 17 21.91 -27.69 -6.99
C GLU A 17 22.90 -28.83 -6.74
N GLU A 18 23.09 -29.73 -7.70
CA GLU A 18 24.11 -30.79 -7.68
C GLU A 18 25.57 -30.29 -7.65
N TYR A 19 25.78 -28.99 -7.91
CA TYR A 19 27.07 -28.32 -7.81
C TYR A 19 27.19 -27.43 -6.57
N ALA A 20 26.23 -27.46 -5.66
CA ALA A 20 26.32 -26.81 -4.35
C ALA A 20 27.63 -27.19 -3.62
N GLY A 21 28.37 -26.20 -3.14
CA GLY A 21 29.65 -26.39 -2.45
C GLY A 21 30.86 -26.64 -3.37
N LYS A 22 30.68 -26.77 -4.69
CA LYS A 22 31.80 -26.89 -5.65
C LYS A 22 32.31 -25.52 -6.08
N THR A 23 33.57 -25.46 -6.49
CA THR A 23 34.20 -24.23 -7.02
C THR A 23 33.87 -24.07 -8.50
N THR A 24 33.45 -22.88 -8.90
CA THR A 24 33.20 -22.48 -10.27
C THR A 24 33.97 -21.21 -10.60
N VAL A 25 34.12 -20.89 -11.88
CA VAL A 25 34.82 -19.69 -12.36
C VAL A 25 33.81 -18.72 -12.94
N CYS A 26 33.91 -17.44 -12.56
CA CYS A 26 33.05 -16.40 -13.09
C CYS A 26 33.39 -16.12 -14.56
N PRO A 27 32.40 -16.13 -15.47
CA PRO A 27 32.64 -15.88 -16.89
C PRO A 27 33.07 -14.43 -17.20
N GLU A 28 32.73 -13.48 -16.35
CA GLU A 28 33.03 -12.05 -16.57
C GLU A 28 34.41 -11.63 -16.04
N CYS A 29 34.77 -12.06 -14.83
CA CYS A 29 36.02 -11.64 -14.18
C CYS A 29 37.06 -12.75 -14.02
N ASN A 30 36.74 -13.96 -14.47
CA ASN A 30 37.58 -15.16 -14.38
C ASN A 30 38.03 -15.53 -12.94
N ALA A 31 37.34 -15.02 -11.92
CA ALA A 31 37.63 -15.33 -10.53
C ALA A 31 36.99 -16.67 -10.12
N SER A 32 37.73 -17.49 -9.37
CA SER A 32 37.21 -18.72 -8.76
C SER A 32 36.34 -18.38 -7.55
N THR A 33 35.11 -18.89 -7.52
CA THR A 33 34.15 -18.71 -6.42
C THR A 33 33.47 -20.03 -6.08
N GLN A 34 33.13 -20.25 -4.80
CA GLN A 34 32.34 -21.42 -4.40
C GLN A 34 30.85 -21.17 -4.62
N ILE A 35 30.14 -22.20 -5.08
CA ILE A 35 28.68 -22.18 -5.21
C ILE A 35 28.10 -22.36 -3.80
N PRO A 36 27.22 -21.46 -3.31
CA PRO A 36 26.69 -21.54 -1.97
C PRO A 36 25.87 -22.82 -1.78
N SER A 37 26.07 -23.53 -0.65
CA SER A 37 25.27 -24.69 -0.30
C SER A 37 23.95 -24.27 0.35
N THR A 38 22.93 -25.12 0.21
CA THR A 38 21.57 -24.90 0.73
C THR A 38 21.50 -24.72 2.25
N ASP A 39 22.53 -25.15 2.98
CA ASP A 39 22.62 -25.01 4.44
C ASP A 39 23.09 -23.62 4.91
N ALA A 40 23.53 -22.75 4.00
CA ALA A 40 23.99 -21.39 4.32
C ALA A 40 22.87 -20.33 4.28
N ILE A 41 21.61 -20.72 4.02
CA ILE A 41 20.46 -19.81 4.00
C ILE A 41 19.79 -19.79 5.39
N SER A 42 20.56 -19.43 6.41
CA SER A 42 20.06 -19.03 7.73
C SER A 42 20.94 -17.93 8.33
N ALA A 43 21.27 -16.94 7.52
CA ALA A 43 21.75 -15.65 8.01
C ALA A 43 21.24 -14.58 7.06
N ASP A 44 20.25 -13.82 7.52
CA ASP A 44 19.72 -12.64 6.84
C ASP A 44 20.85 -11.74 6.32
N PRO A 45 20.92 -11.43 5.01
CA PRO A 45 21.66 -10.28 4.56
C PRO A 45 20.83 -9.05 4.90
N LYS A 46 21.20 -8.41 6.02
CA LYS A 46 20.77 -7.07 6.43
C LYS A 46 20.62 -6.15 5.20
N VAL A 47 19.39 -5.75 4.91
CA VAL A 47 19.12 -4.58 4.07
C VAL A 47 19.62 -3.37 4.85
N SER A 48 20.80 -2.87 4.48
CA SER A 48 21.35 -1.61 4.93
C SER A 48 20.51 -0.47 4.39
N VAL A 49 19.67 0.10 5.25
CA VAL A 49 19.05 1.42 5.04
C VAL A 49 20.18 2.47 5.11
N PRO A 50 20.38 3.33 4.10
CA PRO A 50 21.22 4.49 4.28
C PRO A 50 20.51 5.49 5.19
N THR A 51 21.11 5.77 6.34
CA THR A 51 20.75 6.88 7.24
C THR A 51 21.89 7.89 7.28
N SER A 52 21.47 9.16 7.44
CA SER A 52 22.24 10.39 7.72
C SER A 52 22.66 11.18 6.47
N ALA A 53 22.55 12.51 6.41
CA ALA A 53 22.42 13.52 7.46
C ALA A 53 21.80 14.84 6.88
N PRO A 54 21.86 15.99 7.56
CA PRO A 54 20.81 16.55 8.41
C PRO A 54 20.22 17.86 7.84
N ALA A 55 19.02 18.22 8.30
CA ALA A 55 18.50 19.57 8.16
C ALA A 55 18.94 20.41 9.36
N ASP A 56 19.91 21.30 9.15
CA ASP A 56 20.08 22.52 9.96
C ASP A 56 18.77 23.34 9.80
N GLY A 57 18.11 23.90 10.80
CA GLY A 57 18.58 24.45 12.07
C GLY A 57 18.05 25.88 12.16
N ILE A 58 16.91 26.06 12.86
CA ILE A 58 16.54 27.19 13.75
C ILE A 58 16.53 28.61 13.09
N THR A 59 15.42 29.34 13.02
CA THR A 59 14.90 30.19 14.12
C THR A 59 13.44 30.62 13.90
N THR A 60 12.63 30.48 14.95
CA THR A 60 11.42 31.26 15.24
C THR A 60 11.82 32.67 15.72
N PRO A 61 11.02 33.72 15.49
CA PRO A 61 10.12 34.19 16.56
C PRO A 61 8.73 34.57 16.01
N ASP A 62 7.67 34.07 16.64
CA ASP A 62 6.87 34.79 17.65
C ASP A 62 6.14 36.02 17.08
N GLN A 63 4.86 35.81 16.74
CA GLN A 63 3.87 36.88 16.68
C GLN A 63 2.58 36.40 17.34
N THR A 64 2.48 36.64 18.65
CA THR A 64 1.19 36.95 19.27
C THR A 64 1.40 38.00 20.34
N GLN A 65 1.05 39.26 20.06
CA GLN A 65 0.17 39.99 20.95
C GLN A 65 -0.36 41.30 20.36
N THR A 66 -1.67 41.35 20.46
CA THR A 66 -2.58 42.45 20.25
C THR A 66 -2.34 43.60 21.24
N ARG A 67 -2.37 44.82 20.67
CA ARG A 67 -3.00 46.04 21.22
C ARG A 67 -2.46 46.61 22.54
N LYS A 68 -1.69 47.70 22.42
CA LYS A 68 -1.83 48.90 23.25
C LYS A 68 -1.32 50.15 22.51
N LYS A 69 -2.10 51.22 22.57
CA LYS A 69 -1.82 52.60 22.13
C LYS A 69 -2.63 53.52 23.08
N PRO A 70 -2.33 54.81 23.30
CA PRO A 70 -1.13 55.63 23.00
C PRO A 70 -0.60 56.43 24.22
N ALA A 71 0.53 57.11 24.03
CA ALA A 71 0.86 58.46 24.57
C ALA A 71 2.02 59.02 23.69
N GLY A 72 2.22 60.29 23.35
CA GLY A 72 1.58 61.58 23.61
C GLY A 72 2.61 62.69 23.29
N ALA A 73 2.21 63.76 22.58
CA ALA A 73 2.87 65.08 22.40
C ALA A 73 2.04 65.85 21.35
N GLY A 74 1.60 67.09 21.47
CA GLY A 74 1.72 68.20 22.42
C GLY A 74 1.34 69.46 21.62
N ARG A 75 0.53 70.37 22.20
CA ARG A 75 0.42 71.83 21.94
C ARG A 75 -0.89 72.38 22.55
N ASP A 76 -0.68 73.29 23.50
CA ASP A 76 -1.21 74.66 23.64
C ASP A 76 -2.72 74.93 23.86
N ASP A 77 -2.91 75.89 24.79
CA ASP A 77 -4.01 76.84 24.98
C ASP A 77 -5.11 76.56 26.05
N ASP A 78 -4.93 77.29 27.17
CA ASP A 78 -5.88 78.16 27.90
C ASP A 78 -6.94 77.63 28.91
N ASP A 79 -6.93 78.37 30.04
CA ASP A 79 -7.99 78.75 30.99
C ASP A 79 -8.45 77.83 32.15
N ASP A 80 -7.97 78.24 33.33
CA ASP A 80 -8.65 78.55 34.60
C ASP A 80 -9.47 77.53 35.44
N ASP A 81 -9.12 77.62 36.73
CA ASP A 81 -9.90 77.50 37.97
C ASP A 81 -10.21 76.16 38.69
N ASP A 82 -9.70 76.16 39.93
CA ASP A 82 -10.27 75.69 41.19
C ASP A 82 -10.18 74.21 41.67
N ARG A 83 -9.53 74.10 42.83
CA ARG A 83 -9.41 72.97 43.79
C ARG A 83 -10.71 72.93 44.65
N PRO A 84 -11.10 71.85 45.41
CA PRO A 84 -10.18 70.97 46.14
C PRO A 84 -10.55 69.52 46.57
N ARG A 85 -9.47 68.78 46.91
CA ARG A 85 -9.28 67.68 47.92
C ARG A 85 -10.47 66.77 48.32
N ARG A 86 -10.34 65.43 48.13
CA ARG A 86 -10.70 64.43 49.17
C ARG A 86 -10.31 62.95 48.88
N ARG A 87 -9.48 62.43 49.81
CA ARG A 87 -9.62 61.18 50.60
C ARG A 87 -9.32 59.80 49.98
N ASP A 88 -8.18 59.26 50.42
CA ASP A 88 -7.83 57.84 50.46
C ASP A 88 -8.86 56.98 51.22
N ARG A 89 -9.36 55.92 50.58
CA ARG A 89 -9.87 54.63 51.14
C ARG A 89 -9.78 53.62 49.98
N GLY A 90 -8.96 52.58 49.97
CA GLY A 90 -8.88 51.50 50.94
C GLY A 90 -9.89 50.41 50.58
N ALA A 91 -9.47 49.33 49.93
CA ALA A 91 -10.01 47.96 50.05
C ALA A 91 -9.33 47.03 49.03
N ALA A 92 -8.53 46.08 49.53
CA ALA A 92 -8.17 44.89 48.80
C ALA A 92 -9.39 43.96 48.77
N ASP A 93 -10.03 43.82 47.60
CA ASP A 93 -11.12 42.87 47.41
C ASP A 93 -10.57 41.45 47.25
N ALA A 94 -10.49 40.72 48.36
CA ALA A 94 -10.34 39.28 48.36
C ALA A 94 -11.65 38.64 47.86
N LYS A 95 -11.66 38.18 46.60
CA LYS A 95 -12.78 37.41 46.04
C LYS A 95 -12.98 36.13 46.86
N LYS A 96 -14.04 36.10 47.67
CA LYS A 96 -14.59 34.86 48.25
C LYS A 96 -15.09 33.97 47.11
N ALA A 97 -14.31 32.95 46.75
CA ALA A 97 -14.77 31.86 45.90
C ALA A 97 -15.86 31.09 46.68
N GLY A 98 -17.11 31.20 46.25
CA GLY A 98 -18.21 30.42 46.81
C GLY A 98 -17.95 28.93 46.56
N MET A 99 -18.02 28.13 47.63
CA MET A 99 -17.82 26.67 47.65
C MET A 99 -18.62 25.91 46.57
N GLY A 100 -19.72 26.48 46.07
CA GLY A 100 -20.54 25.89 45.00
C GLY A 100 -20.02 26.09 43.57
N ALA A 101 -19.30 27.19 43.27
CA ALA A 101 -18.81 27.46 41.92
C ALA A 101 -17.60 26.58 41.55
N GLY A 102 -16.71 26.32 42.51
CA GLY A 102 -15.58 25.39 42.32
C GLY A 102 -16.04 23.95 42.09
N MET A 103 -17.04 23.49 42.85
CA MET A 103 -17.62 22.15 42.67
C MET A 103 -18.31 21.98 41.32
N ILE A 104 -19.08 22.97 40.86
CA ILE A 104 -19.72 22.91 39.53
C ILE A 104 -18.68 22.89 38.42
N VAL A 105 -17.62 23.72 38.52
CA VAL A 105 -16.53 23.72 37.53
C VAL A 105 -15.81 22.38 37.50
N LEU A 106 -15.51 21.78 38.66
CA LEU A 106 -14.88 20.45 38.71
C LEU A 106 -15.76 19.34 38.15
N LEU A 107 -17.06 19.38 38.42
CA LEU A 107 -18.02 18.41 37.86
C LEU A 107 -18.15 18.57 36.35
N VAL A 108 -18.28 19.80 35.85
CA VAL A 108 -18.37 20.08 34.41
C VAL A 108 -17.08 19.68 33.71
N VAL A 109 -15.91 20.03 34.26
CA VAL A 109 -14.61 19.63 33.70
C VAL A 109 -14.47 18.11 33.71
N GLY A 110 -14.80 17.44 34.81
CA GLY A 110 -14.73 15.97 34.90
C GLY A 110 -15.64 15.26 33.89
N ILE A 111 -16.88 15.74 33.72
CA ILE A 111 -17.81 15.20 32.73
C ILE A 111 -17.28 15.45 31.31
N VAL A 112 -16.83 16.67 31.00
CA VAL A 112 -16.27 17.03 29.68
C VAL A 112 -15.02 16.20 29.36
N SER A 113 -14.12 16.01 30.32
CA SER A 113 -12.92 15.19 30.15
C SER A 113 -13.25 13.72 29.89
N CYS A 114 -14.21 13.15 30.62
CA CYS A 114 -14.62 11.76 30.41
C CYS A 114 -15.20 11.56 29.00
N VAL A 115 -16.07 12.48 28.57
CA VAL A 115 -16.76 12.40 27.28
C VAL A 115 -15.80 12.59 26.10
N LEU A 116 -14.67 13.28 26.26
CA LEU A 116 -13.72 13.49 25.16
C LEU A 116 -12.52 12.53 25.21
N CYS A 117 -11.92 12.33 26.39
CA CYS A 117 -10.69 11.54 26.52
C CYS A 117 -10.96 10.03 26.43
N VAL A 118 -12.05 9.53 27.03
CA VAL A 118 -12.36 8.10 27.02
C VAL A 118 -12.63 7.59 25.59
N PRO A 119 -13.52 8.21 24.78
CA PRO A 119 -13.73 7.74 23.42
C PRO A 119 -12.50 7.93 22.52
N ALA A 120 -11.67 8.95 22.75
CA ALA A 120 -10.41 9.10 22.02
C ALA A 120 -9.47 7.90 22.24
N ILE A 121 -9.33 7.42 23.49
CA ILE A 121 -8.54 6.22 23.81
C ILE A 121 -9.17 4.98 23.18
N LEU A 122 -10.50 4.82 23.28
CA LEU A 122 -11.20 3.70 22.67
C LEU A 122 -10.97 3.64 21.15
N ILE A 123 -11.11 4.76 20.44
CA ILE A 123 -10.88 4.84 18.99
C ILE A 123 -9.41 4.59 18.65
N ALA A 124 -8.47 5.14 19.44
CA ALA A 124 -7.04 4.93 19.24
C ALA A 124 -6.65 3.45 19.33
N LEU A 125 -7.30 2.68 20.21
CA LEU A 125 -7.11 1.24 20.32
C LEU A 125 -7.83 0.45 19.21
N LEU A 126 -8.95 0.95 18.68
CA LEU A 126 -9.74 0.30 17.63
C LEU A 126 -9.13 0.45 16.24
N LEU A 127 -8.56 1.62 15.90
CA LEU A 127 -7.96 1.90 14.59
C LEU A 127 -6.94 0.85 14.11
N PRO A 128 -5.91 0.48 14.90
CA PRO A 128 -4.95 -0.54 14.47
C PRO A 128 -5.58 -1.93 14.36
N ALA A 129 -6.61 -2.23 15.14
CA ALA A 129 -7.32 -3.51 15.08
C ALA A 129 -8.16 -3.62 13.78
N VAL A 130 -8.86 -2.56 13.38
CA VAL A 130 -9.65 -2.52 12.14
C VAL A 130 -8.78 -2.74 10.91
N GLN A 131 -7.56 -2.18 10.90
CA GLN A 131 -6.60 -2.36 9.80
C GLN A 131 -6.18 -3.83 9.67
N LYS A 132 -5.82 -4.49 10.79
CA LYS A 132 -5.49 -5.92 10.81
C LYS A 132 -6.64 -6.78 10.30
N VAL A 133 -7.88 -6.48 10.68
CA VAL A 133 -9.07 -7.19 10.21
C VAL A 133 -9.27 -6.99 8.71
N ARG A 134 -9.11 -5.76 8.20
CA ARG A 134 -9.22 -5.46 6.77
C ARG A 134 -8.17 -6.21 5.95
N GLU A 135 -6.94 -6.29 6.43
CA GLU A 135 -5.87 -7.04 5.77
C GLU A 135 -6.16 -8.55 5.76
N ALA A 136 -6.63 -9.11 6.88
CA ALA A 136 -7.05 -10.50 6.97
C ALA A 136 -8.24 -10.82 6.05
N ALA A 137 -9.22 -9.92 5.96
CA ALA A 137 -10.35 -10.05 5.05
C ALA A 137 -9.90 -10.01 3.58
N SER A 138 -9.01 -9.08 3.22
CA SER A 138 -8.41 -8.99 1.89
C SER A 138 -7.68 -10.29 1.51
N ARG A 139 -6.87 -10.84 2.44
CA ARG A 139 -6.18 -12.12 2.23
C ARG A 139 -7.17 -13.27 2.03
N THR A 140 -8.21 -13.34 2.85
CA THR A 140 -9.24 -14.38 2.76
C THR A 140 -9.97 -14.32 1.42
N GLN A 141 -10.33 -13.13 0.96
CA GLN A 141 -10.95 -12.93 -0.34
C GLN A 141 -9.99 -13.28 -1.49
N ALA A 142 -8.71 -12.90 -1.40
CA ALA A 142 -7.70 -13.30 -2.39
C ALA A 142 -7.54 -14.83 -2.48
N MET A 143 -7.56 -15.53 -1.35
CA MET A 143 -7.54 -17.00 -1.32
C MET A 143 -8.79 -17.59 -1.99
N ASN A 144 -9.96 -17.01 -1.78
CA ASN A 144 -11.20 -17.45 -2.44
C ASN A 144 -11.16 -17.19 -3.96
N ASN A 145 -10.61 -16.05 -4.39
CA ASN A 145 -10.37 -15.78 -5.81
C ASN A 145 -9.44 -16.85 -6.43
N MET A 146 -8.34 -17.21 -5.75
CA MET A 146 -7.46 -18.31 -6.22
C MET A 146 -8.19 -19.65 -6.30
N LYS A 147 -9.06 -19.97 -5.33
CA LYS A 147 -9.87 -21.20 -5.39
C LYS A 147 -10.82 -21.19 -6.59
N GLN A 148 -11.48 -20.07 -6.87
CA GLN A 148 -12.35 -19.94 -8.05
C GLN A 148 -11.56 -20.10 -9.35
N ILE A 149 -10.36 -19.51 -9.43
CA ILE A 149 -9.46 -19.70 -10.59
C ILE A 149 -9.05 -21.17 -10.72
N GLY A 150 -8.68 -21.83 -9.62
CA GLY A 150 -8.33 -23.25 -9.62
C GLY A 150 -9.47 -24.14 -10.12
N ILE A 151 -10.69 -23.92 -9.64
CA ILE A 151 -11.89 -24.61 -10.12
C ILE A 151 -12.11 -24.36 -11.62
N ALA A 152 -11.97 -23.11 -12.07
CA ALA A 152 -12.11 -22.75 -13.47
C ALA A 152 -11.06 -23.45 -14.38
N VAL A 153 -9.83 -23.60 -13.88
CA VAL A 153 -8.75 -24.35 -14.55
C VAL A 153 -9.07 -25.83 -14.64
N HIS A 154 -9.57 -26.44 -13.56
CA HIS A 154 -10.02 -27.83 -13.59
C HIS A 154 -11.18 -28.02 -14.57
N ASN A 155 -12.17 -27.13 -14.58
CA ASN A 155 -13.28 -27.16 -15.54
C ASN A 155 -12.79 -27.01 -16.98
N HIS A 156 -11.77 -26.18 -17.24
CA HIS A 156 -11.14 -26.08 -18.55
C HIS A 156 -10.49 -27.41 -18.96
N ASN A 157 -9.76 -28.05 -18.06
CA ASN A 157 -9.17 -29.35 -18.31
C ASN A 157 -10.23 -30.43 -18.54
N ASP A 158 -11.33 -30.42 -17.81
CA ASP A 158 -12.38 -31.43 -17.95
C ASP A 158 -13.09 -31.33 -19.32
N ASN A 159 -13.30 -30.11 -19.82
CA ASN A 159 -13.94 -29.84 -21.11
C ASN A 159 -13.00 -29.99 -22.31
N PHE A 160 -11.75 -29.52 -22.19
CA PHE A 160 -10.82 -29.44 -23.33
C PHE A 160 -9.65 -30.43 -23.26
N LYS A 161 -9.57 -31.25 -22.19
CA LYS A 161 -8.50 -32.22 -21.92
C LYS A 161 -7.09 -31.61 -21.92
N THR A 162 -7.02 -30.32 -21.64
CA THR A 162 -5.77 -29.56 -21.58
C THR A 162 -5.90 -28.43 -20.57
N LEU A 163 -4.79 -28.10 -19.92
CA LEU A 163 -4.72 -26.94 -19.05
C LEU A 163 -4.68 -25.65 -19.90
N PRO A 164 -5.11 -24.50 -19.33
CA PRO A 164 -5.02 -23.23 -20.02
C PRO A 164 -3.57 -22.93 -20.44
N SER A 165 -3.36 -22.82 -21.74
CA SER A 165 -2.08 -22.41 -22.31
C SER A 165 -1.80 -20.94 -21.99
N PRO A 166 -0.52 -20.51 -21.90
CA PRO A 166 -0.15 -19.11 -21.67
C PRO A 166 -0.73 -18.16 -22.73
N ARG A 167 -0.88 -18.69 -23.96
CA ARG A 167 -1.51 -18.04 -25.11
C ARG A 167 -2.81 -18.76 -25.45
N LEU A 168 -3.81 -18.00 -25.88
CA LEU A 168 -5.10 -18.54 -26.30
C LEU A 168 -4.92 -19.58 -27.40
N ASN A 169 -5.45 -20.79 -27.16
CA ASN A 169 -5.45 -21.83 -28.18
C ASN A 169 -6.58 -21.52 -29.19
N PRO A 170 -6.26 -21.29 -30.48
CA PRO A 170 -7.24 -20.93 -31.49
C PRO A 170 -8.32 -22.00 -31.69
N GLN A 171 -7.96 -23.28 -31.53
CA GLN A 171 -8.87 -24.41 -31.74
C GLN A 171 -9.99 -24.47 -30.68
N LEU A 172 -9.71 -24.01 -29.45
CA LEU A 172 -10.68 -24.08 -28.35
C LEU A 172 -11.75 -22.99 -28.42
N VAL A 173 -11.45 -21.90 -29.13
CA VAL A 173 -12.29 -20.69 -29.15
C VAL A 173 -12.74 -20.26 -30.55
N GLY A 174 -12.36 -21.03 -31.58
CA GLY A 174 -12.68 -20.74 -32.97
C GLY A 174 -11.95 -19.53 -33.53
N ALA A 175 -10.69 -19.30 -33.10
CA ALA A 175 -9.85 -18.24 -33.65
C ALA A 175 -9.10 -18.76 -34.90
N GLN A 176 -8.82 -17.86 -35.83
CA GLN A 176 -8.11 -18.16 -37.08
C GLN A 176 -6.58 -18.16 -36.92
N ARG A 177 -6.07 -17.48 -35.88
CA ARG A 177 -4.65 -17.45 -35.54
C ARG A 177 -4.45 -17.55 -34.03
N GLN A 178 -3.23 -17.92 -33.63
CA GLN A 178 -2.80 -17.81 -32.24
C GLN A 178 -2.55 -16.34 -31.92
N ALA A 179 -3.48 -15.72 -31.19
CA ALA A 179 -3.30 -14.38 -30.64
C ALA A 179 -2.54 -14.44 -29.30
N GLU A 180 -1.81 -13.38 -28.95
CA GLU A 180 -1.14 -13.21 -27.64
C GLU A 180 -2.14 -12.92 -26.51
N LEU A 181 -3.30 -13.58 -26.51
CA LEU A 181 -4.30 -13.46 -25.46
C LEU A 181 -3.93 -14.37 -24.30
N SER A 182 -3.95 -13.81 -23.09
CA SER A 182 -3.61 -14.49 -21.83
C SER A 182 -4.48 -15.73 -21.58
N TRP A 183 -3.92 -16.73 -20.89
CA TRP A 183 -4.63 -17.87 -20.31
C TRP A 183 -5.95 -17.54 -19.61
N ARG A 184 -6.05 -16.32 -19.05
CA ARG A 184 -7.26 -15.83 -18.36
C ARG A 184 -8.46 -15.78 -19.29
N VAL A 185 -8.23 -15.48 -20.58
CA VAL A 185 -9.29 -15.45 -21.61
C VAL A 185 -9.87 -16.85 -21.80
N SER A 186 -9.04 -17.89 -21.81
CA SER A 186 -9.47 -19.29 -21.99
C SER A 186 -10.41 -19.78 -20.87
N ILE A 187 -10.24 -19.26 -19.65
CA ILE A 187 -11.06 -19.68 -18.50
C ILE A 187 -12.26 -18.77 -18.21
N LEU A 188 -12.46 -17.68 -18.96
CA LEU A 188 -13.60 -16.77 -18.77
C LEU A 188 -14.96 -17.47 -18.69
N PRO A 189 -15.27 -18.49 -19.52
CA PRO A 189 -16.54 -19.21 -19.42
C PRO A 189 -16.77 -19.90 -18.08
N PHE A 190 -15.70 -20.29 -17.40
CA PHE A 190 -15.73 -21.03 -16.13
C PHE A 190 -15.68 -20.13 -14.89
N VAL A 191 -15.56 -18.82 -15.08
CA VAL A 191 -15.66 -17.80 -14.02
C VAL A 191 -16.88 -16.89 -14.24
N GLU A 192 -17.91 -17.40 -14.92
CA GLU A 192 -19.16 -16.69 -15.22
C GLU A 192 -18.97 -15.44 -16.11
N GLN A 193 -17.94 -15.42 -16.95
CA GLN A 193 -17.60 -14.31 -17.85
C GLN A 193 -17.70 -14.71 -19.32
N ALA A 194 -18.60 -15.64 -19.67
CA ALA A 194 -18.79 -16.11 -21.04
C ALA A 194 -19.16 -14.98 -22.02
N PHE A 195 -19.94 -13.99 -21.57
CA PHE A 195 -20.29 -12.82 -22.38
C PHE A 195 -19.07 -11.94 -22.72
N LEU A 196 -18.11 -11.80 -21.80
CA LEU A 196 -16.88 -11.06 -22.05
C LEU A 196 -16.04 -11.76 -23.13
N LEU A 197 -15.95 -13.09 -23.10
CA LEU A 197 -15.26 -13.88 -24.13
C LEU A 197 -15.84 -13.67 -25.53
N GLN A 198 -17.15 -13.47 -25.65
CA GLN A 198 -17.81 -13.21 -26.94
C GLN A 198 -17.47 -11.83 -27.51
N GLN A 199 -17.16 -10.85 -26.65
CA GLN A 199 -16.82 -9.49 -27.08
C GLN A 199 -15.34 -9.35 -27.47
N ILE A 200 -14.46 -10.19 -26.92
CA ILE A 200 -13.02 -10.14 -27.21
C ILE A 200 -12.77 -10.58 -28.66
N ASN A 201 -11.97 -9.79 -29.39
CA ASN A 201 -11.47 -10.20 -30.69
C ASN A 201 -10.37 -11.26 -30.49
N LYS A 202 -10.74 -12.52 -30.71
CA LYS A 202 -9.85 -13.69 -30.52
C LYS A 202 -8.73 -13.78 -31.56
N ASN A 203 -8.83 -13.01 -32.65
CA ASN A 203 -7.82 -12.97 -33.72
C ASN A 203 -6.84 -11.80 -33.55
N GLY A 204 -7.13 -10.87 -32.63
CA GLY A 204 -6.26 -9.74 -32.29
C GLY A 204 -5.50 -10.01 -30.99
N ASP A 205 -4.29 -9.47 -30.90
CA ASP A 205 -3.49 -9.53 -29.67
C ASP A 205 -4.13 -8.66 -28.56
N TRP A 206 -3.66 -8.80 -27.33
CA TRP A 206 -4.28 -8.15 -26.17
C TRP A 206 -4.21 -6.61 -26.20
N ASP A 207 -3.21 -6.05 -26.87
CA ASP A 207 -2.93 -4.63 -27.03
C ASP A 207 -3.55 -4.02 -28.30
N SER A 208 -4.25 -4.83 -29.09
CA SER A 208 -4.93 -4.35 -30.30
C SER A 208 -5.97 -3.28 -29.97
N PRO A 209 -6.26 -2.34 -30.89
CA PRO A 209 -7.25 -1.29 -30.66
C PRO A 209 -8.62 -1.81 -30.24
N GLU A 210 -9.02 -2.97 -30.76
CA GLU A 210 -10.29 -3.65 -30.45
C GLU A 210 -10.29 -4.22 -29.03
N ASN A 211 -9.17 -4.82 -28.60
CA ASN A 211 -9.09 -5.53 -27.32
C ASN A 211 -8.73 -4.62 -26.15
N ARG A 212 -8.06 -3.49 -26.40
CA ARG A 212 -7.60 -2.54 -25.36
C ARG A 212 -8.75 -2.02 -24.48
N ALA A 213 -9.96 -1.92 -25.03
CA ALA A 213 -11.16 -1.50 -24.29
C ALA A 213 -11.58 -2.51 -23.19
N PHE A 214 -11.20 -3.78 -23.29
CA PHE A 214 -11.55 -4.81 -22.31
C PHE A 214 -10.61 -4.86 -21.10
N LEU A 215 -9.45 -4.20 -21.16
CA LEU A 215 -8.51 -4.14 -20.04
C LEU A 215 -9.13 -3.48 -18.79
N SER A 216 -10.07 -2.54 -18.98
CA SER A 216 -10.82 -1.92 -17.90
C SER A 216 -12.00 -2.76 -17.39
N ARG A 217 -12.39 -3.81 -18.13
CA ARG A 217 -13.52 -4.72 -17.81
C ARG A 217 -13.03 -6.03 -17.20
N GLN A 218 -11.87 -6.02 -16.53
CA GLN A 218 -11.31 -7.21 -15.91
C GLN A 218 -12.24 -7.76 -14.82
N PRO A 219 -12.57 -9.08 -14.87
CA PRO A 219 -13.38 -9.72 -13.83
C PRO A 219 -12.77 -9.61 -12.42
N VAL A 220 -13.64 -9.45 -11.42
CA VAL A 220 -13.25 -9.28 -10.00
C VAL A 220 -12.42 -10.46 -9.48
N VAL A 221 -12.66 -11.66 -9.98
CA VAL A 221 -11.89 -12.87 -9.61
C VAL A 221 -10.39 -12.72 -9.90
N PHE A 222 -10.01 -11.90 -10.89
CA PHE A 222 -8.60 -11.66 -11.21
C PHE A 222 -8.01 -10.44 -10.49
N MET A 223 -8.80 -9.72 -9.70
CA MET A 223 -8.34 -8.55 -8.96
C MET A 223 -7.91 -8.93 -7.53
N LEU A 224 -6.92 -8.21 -7.01
CA LEU A 224 -6.52 -8.32 -5.62
C LEU A 224 -7.36 -7.34 -4.78
N PRO A 225 -8.04 -7.78 -3.71
CA PRO A 225 -8.92 -6.91 -2.92
C PRO A 225 -8.25 -5.67 -2.33
N SER A 226 -6.96 -5.75 -2.02
CA SER A 226 -6.17 -4.63 -1.53
C SER A 226 -5.74 -3.63 -2.61
N LYS A 227 -5.91 -3.95 -3.90
CA LYS A 227 -5.45 -3.13 -5.04
C LYS A 227 -6.59 -2.82 -6.03
N GLN A 228 -7.81 -2.62 -5.54
CA GLN A 228 -8.95 -2.23 -6.37
C GLN A 228 -8.96 -0.71 -6.61
N GLY A 229 -9.17 -0.29 -7.86
CA GLY A 229 -9.32 1.12 -8.25
C GLY A 229 -9.64 1.28 -9.74
N PRO A 230 -10.19 2.43 -10.18
CA PRO A 230 -10.41 2.71 -11.60
C PRO A 230 -9.10 2.58 -12.38
N GLY A 231 -9.07 1.72 -13.41
CA GLY A 231 -7.86 1.51 -14.21
C GLY A 231 -6.82 0.57 -13.60
N ALA A 232 -7.16 -0.19 -12.56
CA ALA A 232 -6.32 -1.29 -12.08
C ALA A 232 -6.24 -2.42 -13.13
N GLN A 233 -5.32 -2.27 -14.08
CA GLN A 233 -5.00 -3.26 -15.12
C GLN A 233 -3.84 -4.18 -14.68
N ASP A 234 -3.40 -4.06 -13.43
CA ASP A 234 -2.32 -4.85 -12.89
C ASP A 234 -2.70 -6.33 -12.86
N THR A 235 -1.75 -7.13 -13.32
CA THR A 235 -1.83 -8.59 -13.21
C THR A 235 -1.24 -9.04 -11.88
N HIS A 236 -2.08 -9.56 -10.99
CA HIS A 236 -1.63 -10.13 -9.72
C HIS A 236 -1.52 -11.66 -9.74
N PHE A 237 -2.38 -12.33 -10.50
CA PHE A 237 -2.34 -13.78 -10.66
C PHE A 237 -1.54 -14.14 -11.92
N GLN A 238 -0.41 -14.82 -11.72
CA GLN A 238 0.52 -15.17 -12.78
C GLN A 238 0.67 -16.68 -12.87
N TYR A 239 0.88 -17.17 -14.10
CA TYR A 239 1.36 -18.53 -14.33
C TYR A 239 2.84 -18.52 -14.59
N PHE A 240 3.52 -19.54 -14.07
CA PHE A 240 4.89 -19.84 -14.42
C PHE A 240 4.89 -20.86 -15.54
N THR A 241 5.62 -20.55 -16.59
CA THR A 241 5.68 -21.34 -17.82
C THR A 241 7.16 -21.61 -18.11
N GLY A 242 7.44 -22.77 -18.69
CA GLY A 242 8.80 -23.20 -19.00
C GLY A 242 8.90 -24.70 -19.19
N PRO A 243 10.07 -25.20 -19.62
CA PRO A 243 10.34 -26.63 -19.68
C PRO A 243 10.05 -27.30 -18.33
N ASN A 244 9.37 -28.45 -18.35
CA ASN A 244 8.97 -29.21 -17.16
C ASN A 244 7.98 -28.51 -16.21
N THR A 245 7.32 -27.44 -16.64
CA THR A 245 6.21 -26.85 -15.87
C THR A 245 4.87 -27.49 -16.26
N LEU A 246 3.93 -27.47 -15.31
CA LEU A 246 2.56 -27.95 -15.55
C LEU A 246 1.87 -27.21 -16.70
N PHE A 247 2.21 -25.94 -16.91
CA PHE A 247 1.61 -25.03 -17.89
C PHE A 247 2.52 -24.79 -19.10
N TRP A 248 3.40 -25.74 -19.43
CA TRP A 248 4.26 -25.61 -20.59
C TRP A 248 3.39 -25.50 -21.85
N ALA A 249 3.72 -24.53 -22.71
CA ALA A 249 2.99 -24.34 -23.95
C ALA A 249 3.24 -25.56 -24.83
N VAL A 250 2.24 -26.42 -24.97
CA VAL A 250 2.26 -27.47 -25.98
C VAL A 250 2.41 -26.76 -27.32
N PRO A 251 3.42 -27.07 -28.16
CA PRO A 251 3.50 -26.55 -29.50
C PRO A 251 2.26 -27.05 -30.24
N PHE A 252 1.39 -26.12 -30.62
CA PHE A 252 0.27 -26.37 -31.51
C PHE A 252 0.68 -26.03 -32.94
#